data_AF-E3FKQ3-F1
#
_entry.id   AF-E3FKQ3-F1
#
_cell.length_a   1.000
_cell.length_b   1.000
_cell.length_c   1.000
_cell.angle_alpha   90.00
_cell.angle_beta   90.00
_cell.angle_gamma   90.00
#
_symmetry.space_group_name_H-M   'P 1'
#
loop_
_entity.id
_entity.type
_entity.pdbx_description
1 polymer ?
#
loop_
_entity_poly.entity_id
_entity_poly.type
_entity_poly.pdbx_seq_one_letter_code
_entity_poly.pdbx_strand_id
1 'polypeptide(L)' 'MDASASLGATAPLASLAGMPFTSGSRSLAGFVPPHGRAFVTRDKRAGLIGPGKTNLAPFGILCTPEPRLFGPARDPWNPE' A
#
# COMPACT_ATOMS: atom_id res chain seq x y z
N MET A 1 -9.98 11.99 -21.32
CA MET A 1 -9.68 10.80 -20.51
C MET A 1 -9.52 11.27 -19.09
N ASP A 2 -10.62 11.36 -18.35
CA ASP A 2 -10.58 11.92 -17.00
C ASP A 2 -10.26 10.79 -16.02
N ALA A 3 -9.06 10.85 -15.44
CA ALA A 3 -8.55 9.87 -14.49
C ALA A 3 -9.20 10.09 -13.12
N SER A 4 -10.51 9.88 -13.05
CA SER A 4 -11.25 9.69 -11.81
C SER A 4 -10.61 8.53 -11.06
N ALA A 5 -9.70 8.88 -10.15
CA ALA A 5 -8.92 7.97 -9.35
C ALA A 5 -9.88 7.05 -8.60
N SER A 6 -9.94 5.79 -9.03
CA SER A 6 -10.52 4.72 -8.21
C SER A 6 -9.57 4.47 -7.05
N LEU A 7 -9.55 5.42 -6.11
CA LEU A 7 -8.98 5.34 -4.79
C LEU A 7 -9.50 4.03 -4.18
N GLY A 8 -8.64 3.03 -3.99
CA GLY A 8 -9.01 1.69 -3.51
C GLY A 8 -8.25 1.36 -2.24
N ALA A 9 -8.97 1.10 -1.14
CA ALA A 9 -8.35 1.02 0.19
C ALA A 9 -7.61 -0.30 0.24
N THR A 10 -6.29 -0.22 0.20
CA THR A 10 -5.49 -1.44 0.08
C THR A 10 -4.46 -1.45 1.20
N ALA A 11 -4.64 -2.39 2.13
CA ALA A 11 -3.65 -2.69 3.15
C ALA A 11 -2.24 -2.76 2.54
N PRO A 12 -1.18 -2.35 3.25
CA PRO A 12 0.15 -2.17 2.66
C PRO A 12 0.71 -3.46 2.03
N LEU A 13 0.33 -4.64 2.52
CA LEU A 13 0.70 -5.95 1.96
C LEU A 13 -0.27 -6.53 0.93
N ALA A 14 -1.40 -5.88 0.69
CA ALA A 14 -2.35 -6.32 -0.31
C ALA A 14 -2.07 -5.66 -1.66
N SER A 15 -2.05 -6.44 -2.73
CA SER A 15 -1.91 -5.91 -4.09
C SER A 15 -3.27 -5.51 -4.66
N LEU A 16 -3.30 -4.43 -5.43
CA LEU A 16 -4.38 -4.09 -6.34
C LEU A 16 -3.79 -4.10 -7.75
N ALA A 17 -4.45 -4.82 -8.68
CA ALA A 17 -3.98 -4.90 -10.05
C ALA A 17 -3.82 -3.51 -10.67
N GLY A 18 -2.67 -3.25 -11.30
CA GLY A 18 -2.39 -1.96 -11.95
C GLY A 18 -1.96 -0.82 -11.01
N MET A 19 -1.85 -1.06 -9.69
CA MET A 19 -1.36 -0.06 -8.73
C MET A 19 0.04 -0.43 -8.22
N PRO A 20 1.00 0.52 -8.10
CA PRO A 20 2.33 0.25 -7.56
C PRO A 20 2.29 -0.47 -6.21
N PHE A 21 3.09 -1.53 -6.07
CA PHE A 21 3.15 -2.36 -4.89
C PHE A 21 4.60 -2.60 -4.46
N THR A 22 5.02 -1.92 -3.39
CA THR A 22 6.42 -1.94 -2.92
C THR A 22 6.66 -2.83 -1.71
N SER A 23 5.60 -3.19 -0.97
CA SER A 23 5.71 -3.92 0.30
C SER A 23 6.75 -3.32 1.27
N GLY A 24 6.96 -2.00 1.26
CA GLY A 24 7.97 -1.32 2.09
C GLY A 24 9.43 -1.59 1.72
N SER A 25 9.70 -2.26 0.59
CA SER A 25 11.04 -2.68 0.18
C SER A 25 11.46 -2.06 -1.16
N ARG A 26 12.74 -1.67 -1.26
CA ARG A 26 13.35 -1.18 -2.52
C ARG A 26 13.30 -2.21 -3.63
N SER A 27 13.32 -3.50 -3.29
CA SER A 27 13.28 -4.60 -4.27
C SER A 27 12.02 -4.60 -5.12
N LEU A 28 10.93 -3.97 -4.64
CA LEU A 28 9.65 -3.90 -5.33
C LEU A 28 9.26 -2.44 -5.70
N ALA A 29 10.20 -1.49 -5.66
CA ALA A 29 9.90 -0.07 -5.87
C ALA A 29 9.22 0.23 -7.24
N GLY A 30 9.53 -0.55 -8.28
CA GLY A 30 8.93 -0.44 -9.60
C GLY A 30 7.90 -1.53 -9.95
N PHE A 31 7.51 -2.37 -8.97
CA PHE A 31 6.64 -3.50 -9.25
C PHE A 31 5.17 -3.08 -9.30
N VAL A 32 4.51 -3.42 -10.41
CA VAL A 32 3.06 -3.31 -10.56
C VAL A 32 2.49 -4.72 -10.72
N PRO A 33 1.66 -5.18 -9.77
CA PRO A 33 1.15 -6.54 -9.80
C PRO A 33 0.11 -6.69 -10.92
N PRO A 34 0.16 -7.79 -11.70
CA PRO A 34 -0.84 -8.06 -12.74
C PRO A 34 -2.20 -8.44 -12.15
N HIS A 35 -2.24 -8.95 -10.92
CA HIS A 35 -3.44 -9.38 -10.22
C HIS A 35 -3.48 -8.85 -8.79
N GLY A 36 -4.67 -8.42 -8.36
CA GLY A 36 -4.93 -7.97 -7.00
C GLY A 36 -5.33 -9.11 -6.07
N ARG A 37 -5.25 -8.88 -4.76
CA ARG A 37 -5.82 -9.80 -3.77
C ARG A 37 -7.35 -9.84 -3.91
N ALA A 38 -7.93 -11.01 -3.68
CA ALA A 38 -9.35 -11.24 -3.88
C ALA A 38 -10.23 -10.35 -2.98
N PHE A 39 -9.82 -10.10 -1.73
CA PHE A 39 -10.56 -9.22 -0.83
C PHE A 39 -10.54 -7.76 -1.29
N VAL A 40 -9.38 -7.23 -1.70
CA VAL A 40 -9.26 -5.85 -2.24
C VAL A 40 -10.13 -5.68 -3.49
N THR A 41 -10.20 -6.71 -4.33
CA THR A 41 -11.08 -6.72 -5.51
C THR A 41 -12.55 -6.69 -5.10
N ARG A 42 -12.94 -7.40 -4.05
CA ARG A 42 -14.31 -7.39 -3.51
C ARG A 42 -14.66 -6.04 -2.90
N ASP A 43 -13.75 -5.47 -2.10
CA ASP A 43 -13.94 -4.17 -1.46
C ASP A 43 -14.12 -3.06 -2.50
N LYS A 44 -13.27 -3.06 -3.56
CA LYS A 44 -13.41 -2.14 -4.69
C LYS A 44 -14.75 -2.31 -5.41
N ARG A 45 -15.19 -3.56 -5.63
CA ARG A 45 -16.49 -3.85 -6.26
C ARG A 45 -17.68 -3.44 -5.36
N ALA A 46 -17.51 -3.46 -4.05
CA ALA A 46 -18.49 -2.99 -3.07
C ALA A 46 -18.55 -1.45 -2.97
N GLY A 47 -17.69 -0.72 -3.69
CA GLY A 47 -17.63 0.73 -3.69
C GLY A 47 -16.74 1.34 -2.60
N LEU A 48 -15.86 0.55 -1.96
CA LEU A 48 -14.92 1.08 -0.98
C LEU A 48 -13.88 1.98 -1.65
N ILE A 49 -13.84 3.24 -1.21
CA ILE A 49 -12.87 4.22 -1.66
C ILE A 49 -11.68 4.24 -0.70
N GLY A 50 -10.46 4.06 -1.22
CA GLY A 50 -9.24 4.11 -0.44
C GLY A 50 -8.32 5.27 -0.75
N PRO A 51 -7.94 6.06 0.26
CA PRO A 51 -7.15 7.27 0.08
C PRO A 51 -5.73 6.99 -0.45
N GLY A 52 -5.26 5.74 -0.39
CA GLY A 52 -3.95 5.36 -0.89
C GLY A 52 -3.42 4.11 -0.20
N LYS A 53 -2.09 3.99 -0.20
CA LYS A 53 -1.36 2.87 0.39
C LYS A 53 -0.48 3.37 1.53
N THR A 54 -0.59 2.73 2.69
CA THR A 54 0.16 3.14 3.88
C THR A 54 1.60 2.63 3.84
N ASN A 55 2.49 3.31 4.57
CA ASN A 55 3.86 2.86 4.77
C ASN A 55 3.91 1.63 5.71
N LEU A 56 4.91 0.76 5.54
CA LEU A 56 5.11 -0.40 6.41
C LEU A 56 6.57 -0.88 6.38
N ALA A 57 6.99 -1.61 7.42
CA ALA A 57 8.25 -2.35 7.46
C ALA A 57 8.47 -3.21 6.20
N PRO A 58 9.71 -3.43 5.73
CA PRO A 58 9.96 -4.31 4.59
C PRO A 58 9.27 -5.69 4.79
N PHE A 59 8.34 -6.00 3.89
CA PHE A 59 7.53 -7.23 3.90
C PHE A 59 6.64 -7.44 5.14
N GLY A 60 6.48 -6.43 6.01
CA GLY A 60 5.76 -6.55 7.28
C GLY A 60 6.42 -7.52 8.27
N ILE A 61 7.73 -7.75 8.14
CA ILE A 61 8.50 -8.68 8.98
C ILE A 61 8.74 -8.10 10.37
N LEU A 62 8.91 -6.78 10.46
CA LEU A 62 9.18 -6.09 11.71
C LEU A 62 7.90 -5.48 12.27
N CYS A 63 7.80 -5.48 13.60
CA CYS A 63 6.72 -4.79 14.33
C CYS A 63 6.86 -3.26 14.28
N THR A 64 8.02 -2.77 13.84
CA THR A 64 8.34 -1.35 13.75
C THR A 64 8.45 -0.92 12.28
N PRO A 65 7.78 0.16 11.86
CA PRO A 65 7.74 0.59 10.47
C PRO A 65 8.94 1.48 10.12
N GLU A 66 10.18 0.94 10.04
CA GLU A 66 11.37 1.66 9.55
C GLU A 66 11.89 1.20 8.17
N PRO A 67 11.07 1.27 7.09
CA PRO A 67 11.56 0.96 5.75
C PRO A 67 12.54 2.02 5.25
N ARG A 68 13.68 1.58 4.72
CA ARG A 68 14.64 2.48 4.03
C ARG A 68 14.07 3.17 2.79
N LEU A 69 12.97 2.65 2.22
CA LEU A 69 12.39 3.17 0.98
C LEU A 69 11.62 4.49 1.20
N PHE A 70 10.81 4.57 2.27
CA PHE A 70 9.96 5.74 2.56
C PHE A 70 10.33 6.44 3.87
N GLY A 71 11.29 5.90 4.62
CA GLY A 71 11.62 6.36 5.96
C GLY A 71 10.70 5.78 7.04
N PRO A 72 11.04 6.00 8.32
CA PRO A 72 10.26 5.51 9.44
C PRO A 72 8.90 6.22 9.51
N ALA A 73 7.83 5.45 9.75
CA ALA A 73 6.57 6.05 10.17
C ALA A 73 6.70 6.48 11.64
N ARG A 74 6.38 7.75 11.91
CA ARG A 74 6.49 8.35 13.25
C ARG A 74 5.22 8.11 14.06
N ASP A 75 5.39 8.02 15.38
CA ASP A 75 4.27 7.96 16.31
C ASP A 75 3.55 9.33 16.32
N PRO A 76 2.24 9.39 16.04
CA PRO A 76 1.48 10.64 16.08
C PRO A 76 1.47 11.31 17.47
N TRP A 77 1.73 10.56 18.55
CA TRP A 77 1.78 11.10 19.92
C TRP A 77 3.17 11.57 20.34
N ASN A 78 4.21 11.06 19.67
CA ASN A 78 5.60 11.47 19.90
C ASN A 78 6.41 11.36 18.59
N PRO A 79 6.53 12.45 17.82
CA PRO A 79 7.07 12.39 16.47
C PRO A 79 8.60 12.32 16.38
N GLU A 80 9.32 12.44 17.50
CA GLU A 80 10.79 12.42 17.54
C GLU A 80 11.41 11.05 17.21
#